data_AF-A0A6P0GHW1-F1
#
_entry.id   AF-A0A6P0GHW1-F1
#
_cell.length_a   1.000
_cell.length_b   1.000
_cell.length_c   1.000
_cell.angle_alpha   90.00
_cell.angle_beta   90.00
_cell.angle_gamma   90.00
#
_symmetry.space_group_name_H-M   'P 1'
#
loop_
_entity.id
_entity.type
_entity.pdbx_description
1 polymer ?
#
loop_
_entity_poly.entity_id
_entity_poly.type
_entity_poly.pdbx_seq_one_letter_code
_entity_poly.pdbx_strand_id
1 'polypeptide(L)'
;MRTSRPDLPAALAVVVAVLAVSAGIAALALALAQGVVPLGGSSYRTEFISPWWWLAFLLVPVPAVAARTRAATAAAATAALVVPQFAAAAVVVGRYRSSGWSDGLEVFAFGHPLLLTLVTAILVALVRRRA
;
A
#
# COMPACT_ATOMS: atom_id res chain seq x y z
N MET A 1 39.17 -5.61 8.77
CA MET A 1 38.32 -5.88 7.58
C MET A 1 37.29 -4.78 7.45
N ARG A 2 37.46 -3.88 6.47
CA ARG A 2 36.55 -2.79 6.18
C ARG A 2 35.37 -3.40 5.42
N THR A 3 34.21 -3.55 6.06
CA THR A 3 32.96 -3.86 5.35
C THR A 3 32.74 -2.73 4.35
N SER A 4 32.94 -3.02 3.08
CA SER A 4 32.72 -2.08 2.00
C SER A 4 31.27 -1.58 2.10
N ARG A 5 31.06 -0.29 1.84
CA ARG A 5 29.77 0.44 1.87
C ARG A 5 28.90 0.35 0.58
N PRO A 6 29.12 -0.50 -0.45
CA PRO A 6 28.41 -0.38 -1.72
C PRO A 6 26.94 -0.84 -1.67
N ASP A 7 26.49 -1.46 -0.58
CA ASP A 7 25.12 -2.00 -0.48
C ASP A 7 24.07 -0.98 -0.02
N LEU A 8 24.49 0.12 0.63
CA LEU A 8 23.57 1.15 1.12
C LEU A 8 22.84 1.90 -0.02
N PRO A 9 23.52 2.39 -1.08
CA PRO A 9 22.83 3.07 -2.17
C PRO A 9 21.86 2.14 -2.90
N ALA A 10 22.21 0.85 -3.08
CA ALA A 10 21.32 -0.13 -3.67
C ALA A 10 20.08 -0.38 -2.79
N ALA A 11 20.26 -0.55 -1.48
CA ALA A 11 19.16 -0.71 -0.54
C ALA A 11 18.23 0.52 -0.52
N LEU A 12 18.80 1.72 -0.52
CA LEU A 12 18.04 2.96 -0.60
C LEU A 12 17.26 3.07 -1.90
N ALA A 13 17.89 2.74 -3.04
CA ALA A 13 17.24 2.76 -4.34
C ALA A 13 16.01 1.81 -4.38
N VAL A 14 16.13 0.61 -3.79
CA VAL A 14 15.00 -0.32 -3.66
C VAL A 14 13.87 0.28 -2.83
N VAL A 15 14.18 0.85 -1.66
CA VAL A 15 13.16 1.46 -0.78
C VAL A 15 12.46 2.63 -1.48
N VAL A 16 13.23 3.50 -2.15
CA VAL A 16 12.69 4.65 -2.89
C VAL A 16 11.84 4.19 -4.07
N ALA A 17 12.26 3.16 -4.81
CA ALA A 17 11.49 2.61 -5.91
C ALA A 17 10.17 2.01 -5.42
N VAL A 18 10.19 1.22 -4.33
CA VAL A 18 8.97 0.65 -3.73
C VAL A 18 8.03 1.77 -3.27
N LEU A 19 8.57 2.81 -2.61
CA LEU A 19 7.78 3.96 -2.16
C LEU A 19 7.12 4.66 -3.36
N ALA A 20 7.89 4.97 -4.39
CA ALA A 20 7.41 5.68 -5.57
C ALA A 20 6.34 4.89 -6.32
N VAL A 21 6.54 3.59 -6.53
CA VAL A 21 5.55 2.74 -7.21
C VAL A 21 4.31 2.55 -6.34
N SER A 22 4.46 2.31 -5.04
CA SER A 22 3.33 2.17 -4.11
C SER A 22 2.49 3.46 -4.04
N ALA A 23 3.13 4.61 -3.89
CA ALA A 23 2.47 5.91 -3.91
C ALA A 23 1.82 6.20 -5.27
N GLY A 24 2.48 5.84 -6.37
CA GLY A 24 1.92 5.96 -7.72
C GLY A 24 0.65 5.13 -7.89
N ILE A 25 0.63 3.87 -7.42
CA ILE A 25 -0.57 3.01 -7.43
C ILE A 25 -1.70 3.63 -6.61
N ALA A 26 -1.40 4.10 -5.40
CA ALA A 26 -2.38 4.76 -4.53
C ALA A 26 -2.97 6.02 -5.19
N ALA A 27 -2.12 6.89 -5.72
CA ALA A 27 -2.55 8.11 -6.41
C ALA A 27 -3.37 7.79 -7.66
N LEU A 28 -2.94 6.83 -8.48
CA LEU A 28 -3.66 6.39 -9.67
C LEU A 28 -5.05 5.83 -9.30
N ALA A 29 -5.12 4.97 -8.28
CA ALA A 29 -6.38 4.41 -7.83
C ALA A 29 -7.36 5.50 -7.33
N LEU A 30 -6.86 6.52 -6.62
CA LEU A 30 -7.65 7.67 -6.19
C LEU A 30 -8.10 8.57 -7.34
N ALA A 31 -7.29 8.69 -8.40
CA ALA A 31 -7.56 9.51 -9.56
C ALA A 31 -8.55 8.85 -10.54
N LEU A 32 -8.50 7.52 -10.67
CA LEU A 32 -9.39 6.73 -11.54
C LEU A 32 -10.73 6.38 -10.89
N ALA A 33 -10.94 6.75 -9.62
CA ALA A 33 -12.17 6.49 -8.92
C ALA A 33 -13.35 7.24 -9.56
N GLN A 34 -14.46 6.53 -9.83
CA GLN A 34 -15.61 7.10 -10.54
C GLN A 34 -16.45 8.09 -9.71
N GLY A 35 -16.25 8.15 -8.40
CA GLY A 35 -17.05 8.99 -7.51
C GLY A 35 -18.49 8.49 -7.42
N VAL A 36 -19.44 9.42 -7.43
CA VAL A 36 -20.87 9.11 -7.33
C VAL A 36 -21.49 9.06 -8.73
N VAL A 37 -22.01 7.90 -9.13
CA VAL A 37 -22.63 7.68 -10.44
C VAL A 37 -24.12 7.36 -10.24
N PRO A 38 -25.06 8.12 -10.84
CA PRO A 38 -26.48 7.83 -10.76
C PRO A 38 -26.81 6.55 -11.55
N LEU A 39 -27.64 5.68 -10.95
CA LEU A 39 -28.13 4.45 -11.60
C LEU A 39 -29.58 4.58 -12.09
N GLY A 40 -30.22 5.72 -11.84
CA GLY A 40 -31.63 5.99 -12.13
C GLY A 40 -32.49 5.99 -10.86
N GLY A 41 -33.56 6.79 -10.86
CA GLY A 41 -34.41 7.00 -9.69
C GLY A 41 -33.64 7.63 -8.52
N SER A 42 -33.78 7.06 -7.32
CA SER A 42 -33.06 7.44 -6.11
C SER A 42 -31.80 6.61 -5.82
N SER A 43 -31.35 5.79 -6.79
CA SER A 43 -30.21 4.87 -6.63
C SER A 43 -28.91 5.45 -7.18
N TYR A 44 -27.84 5.28 -6.42
CA TYR A 44 -26.49 5.74 -6.76
C TYR A 44 -25.46 4.65 -6.50
N ARG A 45 -24.40 4.61 -7.32
CA ARG A 45 -23.18 3.84 -7.05
C ARG A 45 -22.09 4.79 -6.60
N THR A 46 -21.37 4.46 -5.53
CA THR A 46 -20.26 5.28 -5.01
C THR A 46 -18.94 4.52 -5.09
N GLU A 47 -17.95 5.12 -5.74
CA GLU A 47 -16.58 4.60 -5.85
C GLU A 47 -15.59 5.69 -5.43
N PHE A 48 -15.01 5.55 -4.24
CA PHE A 48 -14.07 6.53 -3.69
C PHE A 48 -12.60 6.19 -4.00
N ILE A 49 -12.34 4.95 -4.41
CA ILE A 49 -11.03 4.45 -4.83
C ILE A 49 -11.22 3.32 -5.85
N SER A 50 -10.41 3.34 -6.90
CA SER A 50 -10.50 2.39 -8.00
C SER A 50 -9.89 1.01 -7.67
N PRO A 51 -10.36 -0.10 -8.28
CA PRO A 51 -9.78 -1.44 -8.06
C PRO A 51 -8.29 -1.57 -8.39
N TRP A 52 -7.72 -0.62 -9.15
CA TRP A 52 -6.27 -0.52 -9.39
C TRP A 52 -5.45 -0.48 -8.09
N TRP A 53 -6.06 -0.12 -6.97
CA TRP A 53 -5.44 -0.13 -5.65
C TRP A 53 -4.79 -1.48 -5.29
N TRP A 54 -5.40 -2.58 -5.72
CA TRP A 54 -4.94 -3.95 -5.47
C TRP A 54 -3.60 -4.29 -6.14
N LEU A 55 -3.15 -3.50 -7.12
CA LEU A 55 -1.84 -3.70 -7.75
C LEU A 55 -0.67 -3.54 -6.76
N ALA A 56 -0.89 -2.87 -5.62
CA ALA A 56 0.12 -2.76 -4.57
C ALA A 56 0.58 -4.14 -4.06
N PHE A 57 -0.27 -5.17 -4.12
CA PHE A 57 0.08 -6.53 -3.72
C PHE A 57 1.19 -7.15 -4.60
N LEU A 58 1.38 -6.66 -5.83
CA LEU A 58 2.46 -7.14 -6.70
C LEU A 58 3.85 -6.76 -6.16
N LEU A 59 3.94 -5.77 -5.27
CA LEU A 59 5.20 -5.34 -4.64
C LEU A 59 5.57 -6.16 -3.39
N VAL A 60 4.67 -6.99 -2.87
CA VAL A 60 4.87 -7.82 -1.67
C VAL A 60 6.15 -8.67 -1.71
N PRO A 61 6.57 -9.27 -2.85
CA PRO A 61 7.81 -10.03 -2.90
C PRO A 61 9.07 -9.21 -2.62
N VAL A 62 9.06 -7.89 -2.85
CA VAL A 62 10.27 -7.05 -2.76
C VAL A 62 10.82 -6.97 -1.32
N PRO A 63 10.02 -6.63 -0.29
CA PRO A 63 10.48 -6.72 1.10
C PRO A 63 10.94 -8.12 1.50
N ALA A 64 10.29 -9.18 0.99
CA ALA A 64 10.66 -10.56 1.31
C ALA A 64 12.02 -10.96 0.72
N VAL A 65 12.33 -10.53 -0.50
CA VAL A 65 13.67 -10.71 -1.09
C VAL A 65 14.71 -9.90 -0.32
N ALA A 66 14.41 -8.65 0.04
CA ALA A 66 15.30 -7.83 0.87
C ALA A 66 15.58 -8.46 2.25
N ALA A 67 14.63 -9.22 2.79
CA ALA A 67 14.77 -9.88 4.08
C ALA A 67 15.83 -11.00 4.09
N ARG A 68 16.22 -11.52 2.91
CA ARG A 68 17.33 -12.49 2.79
C ARG A 68 18.69 -11.87 3.05
N THR A 69 18.83 -10.56 2.85
CA THR A 69 20.12 -9.88 2.98
C THR A 69 20.19 -9.03 4.24
N ARG A 70 19.18 -8.17 4.49
CA ARG A 70 19.18 -7.22 5.60
C ARG A 70 17.78 -6.98 6.14
N ALA A 71 17.57 -7.30 7.42
CA ALA A 71 16.30 -7.08 8.11
C ALA A 71 15.87 -5.60 8.10
N ALA A 72 16.81 -4.66 8.26
CA ALA A 72 16.53 -3.23 8.22
C ALA A 72 16.00 -2.77 6.85
N THR A 73 16.58 -3.26 5.75
CA THR A 73 16.11 -2.96 4.40
C THR A 73 14.72 -3.54 4.15
N ALA A 74 14.46 -4.76 4.62
CA ALA A 74 13.13 -5.36 4.53
C ALA A 74 12.08 -4.54 5.28
N ALA A 75 12.38 -4.10 6.51
CA ALA A 75 11.46 -3.26 7.29
C ALA A 75 11.18 -1.92 6.59
N ALA A 76 12.22 -1.25 6.08
CA ALA A 76 12.06 0.00 5.33
C ALA A 76 11.27 -0.20 4.04
N ALA A 77 11.50 -1.28 3.29
CA ALA A 77 10.74 -1.61 2.09
C ALA A 77 9.27 -1.96 2.40
N THR A 78 9.00 -2.66 3.52
CA THR A 78 7.63 -2.91 3.99
C THR A 78 6.94 -1.60 4.32
N ALA A 79 7.59 -0.69 5.06
CA ALA A 79 7.03 0.62 5.37
C ALA A 79 6.75 1.44 4.10
N ALA A 80 7.71 1.49 3.17
CA ALA A 80 7.57 2.14 1.87
C ALA A 80 6.40 1.57 1.04
N LEU A 81 6.13 0.27 1.16
CA LEU A 81 5.00 -0.37 0.52
C LEU A 81 3.67 0.02 1.19
N VAL A 82 3.56 -0.06 2.52
CA VAL A 82 2.25 0.03 3.19
C VAL A 82 1.80 1.47 3.49
N VAL A 83 2.73 2.38 3.81
CA VAL A 83 2.40 3.73 4.26
C VAL A 83 1.59 4.53 3.23
N PRO A 84 1.94 4.54 1.92
CA PRO A 84 1.10 5.21 0.92
C PRO A 84 -0.33 4.66 0.85
N GLN A 85 -0.50 3.37 1.14
CA GLN A 85 -1.81 2.72 1.12
C GLN A 85 -2.66 3.12 2.33
N PHE A 86 -2.06 3.30 3.51
CA PHE A 86 -2.74 3.90 4.67
C PHE A 86 -3.16 5.35 4.40
N ALA A 87 -2.30 6.13 3.75
CA ALA A 87 -2.64 7.50 3.36
C ALA A 87 -3.83 7.52 2.37
N ALA A 88 -3.86 6.62 1.39
CA ALA A 88 -4.99 6.49 0.47
C ALA A 88 -6.30 6.14 1.18
N ALA A 89 -6.25 5.18 2.12
CA ALA A 89 -7.40 4.82 2.96
C ALA A 89 -7.91 6.02 3.76
N ALA A 90 -7.02 6.81 4.36
CA ALA A 90 -7.39 8.03 5.08
C ALA A 90 -8.06 9.07 4.17
N VAL A 91 -7.59 9.23 2.93
CA VAL A 91 -8.22 10.10 1.93
C VAL A 91 -9.63 9.59 1.57
N VAL A 92 -9.81 8.28 1.39
CA VAL A 92 -11.12 7.68 1.14
C VAL A 92 -12.09 7.96 2.29
N VAL A 93 -11.66 7.75 3.54
CA VAL A 93 -12.44 8.07 4.75
C VAL A 93 -12.82 9.56 4.77
N GLY A 94 -11.86 10.45 4.46
CA GLY A 94 -12.11 11.88 4.38
C GLY A 94 -13.17 12.25 3.35
N ARG A 95 -13.07 11.71 2.12
CA ARG A 95 -14.06 11.91 1.04
C ARG A 95 -15.45 11.36 1.41
N TYR A 96 -15.48 10.22 2.07
CA TYR A 96 -16.72 9.58 2.51
C TYR A 96 -17.44 10.46 3.56
N ARG A 97 -16.70 10.96 4.55
CA ARG A 97 -17.24 11.87 5.57
C ARG A 97 -17.69 13.21 4.99
N SER A 98 -16.89 13.82 4.12
CA SER A 98 -17.20 15.13 3.54
C SER A 98 -18.40 15.12 2.60
N SER A 99 -18.75 13.96 2.05
CA SER A 99 -19.90 13.81 1.15
C SER A 99 -21.22 13.59 1.87
N GLY A 100 -21.22 13.51 3.22
CA GLY A 100 -22.42 13.34 4.03
C GLY A 100 -22.91 11.89 4.16
N TRP A 101 -22.13 10.92 3.64
CA TRP A 101 -22.48 9.49 3.65
C TRP A 101 -21.98 8.75 4.89
N SER A 102 -21.43 9.44 5.91
CA SER A 102 -20.77 8.85 7.07
C SER A 102 -21.70 7.95 7.91
N ASP A 103 -21.76 6.67 7.53
CA ASP A 103 -22.55 5.61 8.16
C ASP A 103 -21.70 4.70 9.07
N GLY A 104 -20.40 4.98 9.20
CA GLY A 104 -19.46 4.20 10.00
C GLY A 104 -18.73 3.10 9.21
N LEU A 105 -19.09 2.86 7.95
CA LEU A 105 -18.42 1.87 7.10
C LEU A 105 -17.08 2.34 6.57
N GLU A 106 -16.76 3.63 6.71
CA GLU A 106 -15.48 4.22 6.29
C GLU A 106 -14.25 3.50 6.85
N VAL A 107 -14.34 2.88 8.03
CA VAL A 107 -13.24 2.13 8.66
C VAL A 107 -12.78 0.94 7.80
N PHE A 108 -13.67 0.38 6.98
CA PHE A 108 -13.33 -0.73 6.07
C PHE A 108 -12.34 -0.33 4.99
N ALA A 109 -12.15 0.97 4.72
CA ALA A 109 -11.08 1.45 3.83
C ALA A 109 -9.69 1.01 4.33
N PHE A 110 -9.49 0.83 5.64
CA PHE A 110 -8.22 0.36 6.20
C PHE A 110 -8.01 -1.15 6.03
N GLY A 111 -9.02 -1.92 5.60
CA GLY A 111 -8.89 -3.36 5.37
C GLY A 111 -7.82 -3.70 4.34
N HIS A 112 -7.74 -2.93 3.24
CA HIS A 112 -6.72 -3.11 2.21
C HIS A 112 -5.28 -2.94 2.73
N PRO A 113 -4.88 -1.79 3.32
CA PRO A 113 -3.52 -1.63 3.83
C PRO A 113 -3.19 -2.57 5.01
N LEU A 114 -4.17 -2.93 5.84
CA LEU A 114 -3.98 -3.92 6.92
C LEU A 114 -3.68 -5.31 6.33
N LEU A 115 -4.45 -5.76 5.33
CA LEU A 115 -4.22 -7.03 4.65
C LEU A 115 -2.86 -7.03 3.94
N LEU A 116 -2.51 -5.94 3.24
CA LEU A 116 -1.21 -5.79 2.60
C LEU A 116 -0.07 -5.90 3.62
N THR A 117 -0.22 -5.26 4.78
CA THR A 117 0.75 -5.34 5.89
C THR A 117 0.90 -6.78 6.39
N LEU A 118 -0.22 -7.46 6.65
CA LEU A 118 -0.24 -8.83 7.13
C LEU A 118 0.44 -9.79 6.15
N VAL A 119 0.04 -9.76 4.87
CA VAL A 119 0.61 -10.61 3.82
C VAL A 119 2.11 -10.35 3.66
N THR A 120 2.52 -9.08 3.65
CA THR A 120 3.94 -8.71 3.57
C THR A 120 4.73 -9.23 4.76
N ALA A 121 4.23 -9.04 5.98
CA ALA A 121 4.89 -9.46 7.20
C ALA A 121 5.05 -10.99 7.28
N ILE A 122 4.00 -11.74 6.91
CA ILE A 122 4.04 -13.21 6.83
C ILE A 122 5.10 -13.65 5.83
N LEU A 123 5.11 -13.09 4.62
CA LEU A 123 6.07 -13.50 3.60
C LEU A 123 7.52 -13.20 4.01
N VAL A 124 7.77 -12.01 4.57
CA VAL A 124 9.08 -11.64 5.13
C VAL A 124 9.51 -12.63 6.22
N ALA A 125 8.62 -12.96 7.15
CA ALA A 125 8.90 -13.90 8.23
C ALA A 125 9.19 -15.31 7.70
N LEU A 126 8.43 -15.79 6.72
CA LEU A 126 8.63 -17.10 6.09
C LEU A 126 9.98 -17.19 5.39
N VAL A 127 10.38 -16.15 4.66
CA VAL A 127 11.68 -16.12 3.98
C VAL A 127 12.82 -16.10 4.99
N ARG A 128 12.71 -15.31 6.07
CA ARG A 128 13.73 -15.26 7.13
C ARG A 128 13.89 -16.57 7.89
N ARG A 129 12.84 -17.37 8.05
CA ARG A 129 12.93 -18.69 8.68
C ARG A 129 13.70 -19.72 7.86
N ARG A 130 13.88 -19.47 6.56
CA ARG A 130 14.54 -20.41 5.62
C ARG A 130 15.97 -20.00 5.25
N ALA A 131 16.42 -18.83 5.69
CA ALA A 131 17.76 -18.30 5.45
C ALA A 131 18.65 -18.55 6.67
#